data_AF-A0AA92QUP8-F1
#
_entry.id   AF-A0AA92QUP8-F1
#
_cell.length_a   1.000
_cell.length_b   1.000
_cell.length_c   1.000
_cell.angle_alpha   90.00
_cell.angle_beta   90.00
_cell.angle_gamma   90.00
#
_symmetry.space_group_name_H-M   'P 1'
#
loop_
_entity.id
_entity.type
_entity.pdbx_description
1 polymer ?
#
loop_
_entity_poly.entity_id
_entity_poly.type
_entity_poly.pdbx_seq_one_letter_code
_entity_poly.pdbx_strand_id
1 'polypeptide(L)'
;MDSPRRIRFLISEDGQVLLIHPYDKRGFTSHRIPQEVYDGKRSLEISSYKLCTILAELHGWDLRCSYRVPGRIAADARSVSFFLDKAEAI
;
A
#
# COMPACT_ATOMS: atom_id res chain seq x y z
N MET A 1 21.41 2.69 -2.45
CA MET A 1 20.00 2.84 -2.88
C MET A 1 19.38 3.90 -1.99
N ASP A 2 18.64 4.84 -2.56
CA ASP A 2 18.01 5.91 -1.78
C ASP A 2 16.75 5.37 -1.11
N SER A 3 16.71 5.35 0.23
CA SER A 3 15.61 4.81 1.02
C SER A 3 14.55 5.91 1.25
N PRO A 4 13.38 5.85 0.60
CA PRO A 4 12.44 6.96 0.62
C PRO A 4 11.86 7.17 2.02
N ARG A 5 11.98 8.40 2.54
CA ARG A 5 11.43 8.72 3.87
C ARG A 5 9.90 8.66 3.93
N ARG A 6 9.26 8.71 2.76
CA ARG A 6 7.81 8.72 2.60
C ARG A 6 7.38 7.98 1.34
N ILE A 7 6.23 7.34 1.44
CA ILE A 7 5.53 6.73 0.31
C ILE A 7 4.14 7.33 0.16
N ARG A 8 3.53 7.14 -1.01
CA ARG A 8 2.14 7.46 -1.29
C ARG A 8 1.42 6.24 -1.83
N PHE A 9 0.15 6.13 -1.45
CA PHE A 9 -0.79 5.16 -2.00
C PHE A 9 -1.65 5.83 -3.07
N LEU A 10 -1.82 5.16 -4.20
CA LEU A 10 -2.67 5.56 -5.31
C LEU A 10 -3.52 4.37 -5.73
N ILE A 11 -4.82 4.57 -5.92
CA ILE A 11 -5.72 3.54 -6.46
C ILE A 11 -5.96 3.90 -7.93
N SER A 12 -5.89 2.91 -8.82
CA SER A 12 -6.22 3.08 -10.24
C SER A 12 -7.69 3.49 -10.42
N GLU A 13 -8.01 4.11 -11.55
CA GLU A 13 -9.38 4.57 -11.82
C GLU A 13 -10.42 3.43 -11.80
N ASP A 14 -10.03 2.23 -12.22
CA ASP A 14 -10.85 1.02 -12.19
C ASP A 14 -10.94 0.35 -10.80
N GLY A 15 -10.22 0.88 -9.80
CA GLY A 15 -10.20 0.37 -8.43
C GLY A 15 -9.43 -0.94 -8.24
N GLN A 16 -8.82 -1.51 -9.30
CA GLN A 16 -8.24 -2.86 -9.26
C GLN A 16 -6.80 -2.89 -8.77
N VAL A 17 -6.08 -1.77 -8.85
CA VAL A 17 -4.65 -1.72 -8.50
C VAL A 17 -4.40 -0.65 -7.44
N LEU A 18 -3.71 -1.06 -6.38
CA LEU A 18 -3.11 -0.15 -5.41
C LEU A 18 -1.62 0.00 -5.74
N LEU A 19 -1.21 1.19 -6.17
CA LEU A 19 0.18 1.56 -6.40
C LEU A 19 0.77 2.20 -5.14
N ILE A 20 1.94 1.71 -4.73
CA ILE A 20 2.80 2.31 -3.73
C ILE A 20 4.04 2.86 -4.43
N HIS A 21 4.35 4.13 -4.22
CA HIS A 21 5.55 4.75 -4.81
C HIS A 21 6.22 5.75 -3.85
N PRO A 22 7.51 6.07 -4.06
CA PRO A 22 8.22 7.09 -3.29
C PRO A 22 7.56 8.46 -3.43
N TYR A 23 7.39 9.19 -2.33
CA TYR A 23 6.78 10.51 -2.36
C TYR A 23 7.32 11.42 -1.27
N ASP A 24 8.30 12.25 -1.61
CA ASP A 24 9.07 13.03 -0.63
C ASP A 24 8.30 14.17 0.05
N LYS A 25 7.12 14.53 -0.47
CA LYS A 25 6.30 15.61 0.09
C LYS A 25 5.41 15.09 1.22
N ARG A 26 5.31 15.88 2.30
CA ARG A 26 4.29 15.66 3.34
C ARG A 26 2.92 16.09 2.80
N GLY A 27 1.94 15.21 2.89
CA GLY A 27 0.56 15.47 2.48
C GLY A 27 -0.40 14.42 3.02
N PHE A 28 -1.70 14.59 2.75
CA PHE A 28 -2.77 13.72 3.25
C PHE A 28 -2.65 12.27 2.78
N THR A 29 -2.05 12.04 1.62
CA THR A 29 -1.86 10.72 1.03
C THR A 29 -0.44 10.17 1.24
N SER A 30 0.39 10.82 2.08
CA SER A 30 1.77 10.38 2.29
C SER A 30 2.03 9.82 3.69
N HIS A 31 2.67 8.66 3.69
CA HIS A 31 2.98 7.87 4.87
C HIS A 31 4.47 7.92 5.14
N ARG A 32 4.87 8.20 6.38
CA ARG A 32 6.28 8.20 6.78
C ARG A 32 6.75 6.76 6.93
N ILE A 33 7.94 6.47 6.42
CA ILE A 33 8.62 5.19 6.65
C ILE A 33 9.64 5.38 7.78
N PRO A 34 9.51 4.65 8.91
CA PRO A 34 10.54 4.62 9.94
C PRO A 34 11.83 4.00 9.40
N GLN A 35 12.99 4.50 9.83
CA GLN A 35 14.30 4.01 9.37
C GLN A 35 14.51 2.53 9.75
N GLU A 36 13.90 2.12 10.87
CA GLU A 36 13.93 0.76 11.41
C GLU A 36 13.34 -0.28 10.44
N VAL A 37 12.48 0.15 9.50
CA VAL A 37 11.99 -0.72 8.42
C VAL A 37 13.13 -1.08 7.46
N TYR A 38 13.95 -0.10 7.08
CA TYR A 38 15.10 -0.32 6.20
C TYR A 38 16.24 -1.05 6.89
N ASP A 39 16.41 -0.83 8.19
CA ASP A 39 17.39 -1.55 9.01
C ASP A 39 16.98 -3.02 9.26
N GLY A 40 15.79 -3.45 8.82
CA GLY A 40 15.28 -4.80 9.05
C GLY A 40 14.84 -5.09 10.49
N LYS A 41 14.67 -4.06 11.33
CA LYS A 41 14.29 -4.19 12.74
C LYS A 41 12.78 -4.34 12.94
N ARG A 42 11.97 -3.95 11.94
CA ARG A 42 10.50 -4.10 11.97
C ARG A 42 9.91 -4.19 10.56
N SER A 43 8.71 -4.77 10.48
CA SER A 43 7.87 -4.68 9.29
C SER A 43 7.31 -3.26 9.09
N LEU A 44 6.98 -2.93 7.84
CA LEU A 44 6.20 -1.74 7.52
C LEU A 44 4.72 -2.04 7.76
N GLU A 45 4.11 -1.23 8.62
CA GLU A 45 2.67 -1.31 8.92
C GLU A 45 2.08 0.09 8.80
N ILE A 46 0.97 0.20 8.07
CA ILE A 46 0.22 1.44 7.89
C ILE A 46 -1.22 1.17 8.31
N SER A 47 -1.64 1.82 9.39
CA SER A 47 -3.03 1.76 9.85
C SER A 47 -3.82 2.93 9.28
N SER A 48 -4.85 2.63 8.50
CA SER A 48 -5.75 3.62 7.91
C SER A 48 -7.14 3.03 7.77
N TYR A 49 -8.01 3.28 8.76
CA TYR A 49 -9.39 2.81 8.73
C TYR A 49 -10.10 3.24 7.45
N LYS A 50 -9.95 4.51 7.06
CA LYS A 50 -10.57 5.05 5.84
C LYS A 50 -10.12 4.34 4.57
N LEU A 51 -8.84 3.98 4.45
CA LEU A 51 -8.35 3.21 3.30
C LEU A 51 -8.98 1.82 3.29
N CYS A 52 -8.96 1.12 4.43
CA CYS A 52 -9.56 -0.21 4.52
C CYS A 52 -11.05 -0.20 4.18
N THR A 53 -11.81 0.80 4.64
CA THR A 53 -13.22 0.99 4.28
C THR A 53 -13.40 1.20 2.78
N ILE A 54 -12.62 2.08 2.15
CA ILE A 54 -12.69 2.31 0.70
C ILE A 54 -12.41 1.02 -0.08
N LEU A 55 -11.36 0.28 0.28
CA LEU A 55 -11.02 -0.98 -0.39
C LEU A 55 -12.12 -2.04 -0.20
N ALA A 56 -12.68 -2.13 1.01
CA ALA A 56 -13.75 -3.07 1.29
C ALA A 56 -15.03 -2.75 0.54
N GLU A 57 -15.41 -1.48 0.44
CA GLU A 57 -16.56 -1.03 -0.35
C GLU A 57 -16.36 -1.30 -1.85
N LEU A 58 -15.17 -1.02 -2.38
CA LEU A 58 -14.85 -1.24 -3.80
C LEU A 58 -14.89 -2.71 -4.21
N HIS A 59 -14.48 -3.62 -3.32
CA HIS A 59 -14.29 -5.04 -3.64
C HIS A 59 -15.28 -5.97 -2.93
N GLY A 60 -16.23 -5.43 -2.16
CA GLY A 60 -17.19 -6.21 -1.38
C GLY A 60 -16.53 -7.06 -0.28
N TRP A 61 -15.41 -6.59 0.29
CA TRP A 61 -14.70 -7.31 1.35
C TRP A 61 -15.35 -7.11 2.72
N ASP A 62 -15.22 -8.11 3.59
CA ASP A 62 -15.63 -8.02 4.99
C ASP A 62 -14.55 -7.30 5.81
N LEU A 63 -14.91 -6.18 6.43
CA LEU A 63 -14.02 -5.41 7.31
C LEU A 63 -13.56 -6.15 8.57
N ARG A 64 -14.13 -7.32 8.86
CA ARG A 64 -13.74 -8.21 9.96
C ARG A 64 -12.69 -9.23 9.55
N CYS A 65 -12.41 -9.36 8.25
CA CYS A 65 -11.45 -10.29 7.71
C CYS A 65 -10.12 -9.61 7.36
N SER A 66 -9.08 -10.43 7.23
CA SER A 66 -7.81 -10.02 6.65
C SER A 66 -7.71 -10.54 5.23
N TYR A 67 -7.08 -9.76 4.35
CA TYR A 67 -6.91 -10.09 2.94
C TYR A 67 -5.44 -10.05 2.57
N ARG A 68 -4.97 -11.08 1.88
CA ARG A 68 -3.64 -11.10 1.27
C ARG A 68 -3.79 -10.69 -0.19
N VAL A 69 -3.08 -9.62 -0.56
CA VAL A 69 -3.10 -9.08 -1.92
C VAL A 69 -1.75 -9.33 -2.60
N PRO A 70 -1.71 -10.02 -3.75
CA PRO A 70 -0.46 -10.23 -4.47
C PRO A 70 0.06 -8.91 -5.06
N GLY A 71 1.38 -8.75 -5.07
CA GLY A 71 2.04 -7.54 -5.57
C GLY A 71 3.14 -7.83 -6.59
N ARG A 72 3.48 -6.82 -7.39
CA ARG A 72 4.58 -6.83 -8.36
C ARG A 72 5.37 -5.52 -8.29
N ILE A 73 6.70 -5.64 -8.26
CA ILE A 73 7.60 -4.48 -8.38
C ILE A 73 7.50 -3.94 -9.81
N ALA A 74 7.27 -2.63 -9.94
CA ALA A 74 7.20 -1.94 -11.21
C ALA A 74 8.55 -1.95 -11.93
N ALA A 75 8.54 -1.71 -13.25
CA ALA A 75 9.77 -1.72 -14.06
C ALA A 75 10.81 -0.69 -13.61
N ASP A 76 10.37 0.38 -12.96
CA ASP A 76 11.25 1.41 -12.37
C ASP A 76 11.98 0.97 -11.10
N ALA A 77 11.68 -0.23 -10.59
CA ALA A 77 12.18 -0.80 -9.33
C ALA A 77 12.00 0.10 -8.09
N ARG A 78 11.17 1.13 -8.18
CA ARG A 78 10.90 2.10 -7.12
C ARG A 78 9.46 2.02 -6.64
N SER A 79 8.56 1.55 -7.49
CA SER A 79 7.14 1.44 -7.20
C SER A 79 6.70 -0.02 -7.11
N VAL A 80 5.63 -0.29 -6.38
CA VAL A 80 5.03 -1.63 -6.24
C VAL A 80 3.54 -1.52 -6.48
N SER A 81 3.01 -2.38 -7.34
CA SER A 81 1.58 -2.51 -7.60
C SER A 81 1.02 -3.72 -6.87
N PHE A 82 -0.12 -3.56 -6.20
CA PHE A 82 -0.89 -4.64 -5.60
C PHE A 82 -2.20 -4.82 -6.38
N PHE A 83 -2.51 -6.05 -6.76
CA PHE A 83 -3.67 -6.41 -7.58
C PHE A 83 -4.83 -6.81 -6.68
N LEU A 84 -5.68 -5.84 -6.37
CA LEU A 84 -6.78 -5.97 -5.41
C LEU A 84 -7.82 -6.99 -5.87
N ASP A 85 -8.04 -7.11 -7.19
CA ASP A 85 -8.91 -8.14 -7.80
C ASP A 85 -8.50 -9.59 -7.47
N LYS A 86 -7.24 -9.79 -7.08
CA LYS A 86 -6.66 -11.10 -6.76
C LYS A 86 -6.48 -11.32 -5.27
N ALA A 87 -7.14 -10.51 -4.44
CA ALA A 87 -7.07 -10.66 -3.01
C ALA A 87 -7.74 -11.95 -2.54
N GLU A 88 -7.12 -12.61 -1.57
CA GLU A 88 -7.64 -13.82 -0.93
C GLU A 88 -7.83 -13.55 0.56
N ALA A 89 -8.99 -13.93 1.11
CA ALA A 89 -9.22 -13.88 2.55
C ALA A 89 -8.31 -14.89 3.26
N ILE A 90 -7.76 -14.50 4.41
CA ILE A 90 -6.87 -15.34 5.23
C ILE A 90 -7.42 -15.57 6.64
#